data_AF-A0A922SKU1-F1
#
_entry.id   AF-A0A922SKU1-F1
#
_cell.length_a   1.000
_cell.length_b   1.000
_cell.length_c   1.000
_cell.angle_alpha   90.00
_cell.angle_beta   90.00
_cell.angle_gamma   90.00
#
_symmetry.space_group_name_H-M   'P 1'
#
loop_
_entity.id
_entity.type
_entity.pdbx_description
1 polymer ?
#
loop_
_entity_poly.entity_id
_entity_poly.type
_entity_poly.pdbx_seq_one_letter_code
_entity_poly.pdbx_strand_id
1 'polypeptide(L)'
;MFIEDIKNDFYNVLLGNRVLLLVHYDVDAICTCKILQGLFKSDNISYTLVPVGGIAELKQAYEENNEEIKYVVLVNCGGTIDLVDILQPEEEVVFFVLDAHKPTDVCNVYSDGQVRLVYKDSEENIPNFDDIFRDDEEEEDEETGSGREGLEAMVEKRRERRAWEERRNTLMFNYTQFSYYGKP
;
A
#
# COMPACT_ATOMS: atom_id res chain seq x y z
N MET A 1 0.64 5.85 -1.62
CA MET A 1 1.45 6.89 -2.31
C MET A 1 2.95 6.77 -2.01
N PHE A 2 3.83 7.26 -2.89
CA PHE A 2 5.27 7.42 -2.61
C PHE A 2 5.55 8.76 -1.93
N ILE A 3 6.49 8.80 -0.98
CA ILE A 3 6.97 10.05 -0.39
C ILE A 3 8.06 10.70 -1.26
N GLU A 4 8.19 12.02 -1.19
CA GLU A 4 9.19 12.77 -1.97
C GLU A 4 10.42 13.11 -1.11
N ASP A 5 10.19 13.48 0.16
CA ASP A 5 11.23 13.86 1.09
C ASP A 5 11.20 12.97 2.35
N ILE A 6 12.15 12.04 2.43
CA ILE A 6 12.33 11.14 3.59
C ILE A 6 12.44 11.89 4.93
N LYS A 7 12.98 13.11 4.93
CA LYS A 7 13.12 13.89 6.15
C LYS A 7 11.79 14.49 6.57
N ASN A 8 11.09 15.15 5.64
CA ASN A 8 9.89 15.92 5.97
C ASN A 8 8.62 15.08 5.97
N ASP A 9 8.49 14.13 5.05
CA ASP A 9 7.27 13.35 4.84
C ASP A 9 7.24 12.07 5.68
N PHE A 10 8.42 11.61 6.14
CA PHE A 10 8.60 10.45 7.01
C PHE A 10 9.16 10.85 8.38
N TYR A 11 10.45 11.18 8.48
CA TYR A 11 11.12 11.24 9.79
C TYR A 11 10.56 12.33 10.73
N ASN A 12 10.39 13.55 10.23
CA ASN A 12 9.88 14.67 11.04
C ASN A 12 8.44 14.44 11.51
N VAL A 13 7.65 13.66 10.78
CA VAL A 13 6.27 13.31 11.14
C VAL A 13 6.22 12.40 12.37
N LEU A 14 7.25 11.57 12.56
CA LEU A 14 7.35 10.66 13.70
C LEU A 14 7.73 11.36 15.01
N LEU A 15 8.29 12.58 14.94
CA LEU A 15 8.75 13.32 16.12
C LEU A 15 7.60 13.60 17.09
N GLY A 16 7.79 13.25 18.36
CA GLY A 16 6.80 13.46 19.41
C GLY A 16 5.63 12.48 19.42
N ASN A 17 5.60 11.50 18.49
CA ASN A 17 4.55 10.50 18.42
C ASN A 17 5.07 9.11 18.84
N ARG A 18 4.14 8.24 19.26
CA ARG A 18 4.42 6.82 19.47
C ARG A 18 4.40 6.10 18.12
N VAL A 19 5.42 5.26 17.90
CA VAL A 19 5.59 4.52 16.64
C VAL A 19 5.55 3.02 16.87
N LEU A 20 4.78 2.28 16.07
CA LEU A 20 4.87 0.83 15.98
C LEU A 20 5.85 0.45 14.88
N LEU A 21 6.93 -0.25 15.23
CA LEU A 21 7.97 -0.68 14.30
C LEU A 21 7.84 -2.19 14.07
N LEU A 22 7.31 -2.58 12.90
CA LEU A 22 7.13 -3.96 12.47
C LEU A 22 8.27 -4.35 11.54
N VAL A 23 9.05 -5.37 11.90
CA VAL A 23 10.33 -5.67 11.23
C VAL A 23 10.36 -7.12 10.78
N HIS A 24 10.68 -7.36 9.51
CA HIS A 24 10.81 -8.72 8.99
C HIS A 24 12.05 -9.47 9.53
N TYR A 25 12.03 -10.81 9.51
CA TYR A 25 13.14 -11.67 9.94
C TYR A 25 14.23 -11.82 8.87
N ASP A 26 14.86 -10.73 8.47
CA ASP A 26 16.02 -10.78 7.58
C ASP A 26 17.13 -9.81 8.00
N VAL A 27 18.30 -9.99 7.39
CA VAL A 27 19.51 -9.23 7.75
C VAL A 27 19.35 -7.74 7.42
N ASP A 28 18.72 -7.43 6.30
CA ASP A 28 18.54 -6.06 5.83
C ASP A 28 17.58 -5.28 6.75
N ALA A 29 16.46 -5.90 7.10
CA ALA A 29 15.48 -5.41 8.04
C ALA A 29 16.09 -5.17 9.43
N ILE A 30 16.94 -6.07 9.92
CA ILE A 30 17.66 -5.89 11.19
C ILE A 30 18.64 -4.73 11.10
N CYS A 31 19.40 -4.60 10.01
CA CYS A 31 20.32 -3.48 9.79
C CYS A 31 19.58 -2.13 9.77
N THR A 32 18.51 -2.04 8.98
CA THR A 32 17.64 -0.85 8.88
C THR A 32 16.99 -0.54 10.23
N CYS A 33 16.46 -1.55 10.93
CA CYS A 33 15.92 -1.40 12.28
C CYS A 33 16.98 -0.82 13.24
N LYS A 34 18.23 -1.29 13.20
CA LYS A 34 19.28 -0.78 14.11
C LYS A 34 19.59 0.69 13.85
N ILE A 35 19.58 1.13 12.59
CA ILE A 35 19.75 2.53 12.22
C ILE A 35 18.58 3.35 12.77
N LEU A 36 17.34 2.93 12.51
CA LEU A 36 16.13 3.61 13.01
C LEU A 36 16.10 3.69 14.54
N GLN A 37 16.45 2.61 15.25
CA GLN A 37 16.54 2.62 16.71
C GLN A 37 17.55 3.64 17.23
N GLY A 38 18.67 3.81 16.53
CA GLY A 38 19.67 4.83 16.84
C GLY A 38 19.10 6.25 16.71
N LEU A 39 18.43 6.52 15.60
CA LEU A 39 17.78 7.80 15.32
C LEU A 39 16.66 8.10 16.34
N PHE A 40 15.75 7.16 16.56
CA PHE A 40 14.65 7.29 17.51
C PHE A 40 15.15 7.56 18.93
N LYS A 41 16.26 6.91 19.33
CA LYS A 41 16.89 7.17 20.63
C LYS A 41 17.50 8.56 20.72
N SER A 42 18.13 9.06 19.65
CA SER A 42 18.71 10.40 19.61
C SER A 42 17.65 11.49 19.73
N ASP A 43 16.48 11.30 19.12
CA ASP A 43 15.40 12.29 19.10
C ASP A 43 14.26 12.00 20.10
N ASN A 44 14.46 11.03 21.00
CA ASN A 44 13.50 10.60 22.04
C ASN A 44 12.12 10.20 21.49
N ILE A 45 12.09 9.54 20.33
CA ILE A 45 10.88 8.97 19.76
C ILE A 45 10.55 7.66 20.50
N SER A 46 9.33 7.57 21.03
CA SER A 46 8.84 6.35 21.69
C SER A 46 8.40 5.35 20.65
N TYR A 47 8.90 4.11 20.72
CA TYR A 47 8.52 3.08 19.76
C TYR A 47 8.35 1.70 20.41
N THR A 48 7.48 0.90 19.81
CA THR A 48 7.31 -0.53 20.11
C THR A 48 7.88 -1.32 18.94
N LEU A 49 8.87 -2.18 19.19
CA LEU A 49 9.48 -3.03 18.17
C LEU A 49 8.85 -4.43 18.23
N VAL A 50 8.25 -4.88 17.12
CA VAL A 50 7.71 -6.23 16.98
C VAL A 50 8.26 -6.88 15.73
N PRO A 51 9.00 -7.99 15.84
CA PRO A 51 9.44 -8.74 14.68
C PRO A 51 8.30 -9.59 14.11
N VAL A 52 8.22 -9.72 12.78
CA VAL A 52 7.12 -10.39 12.05
C VAL A 52 7.66 -11.27 10.93
N GLY A 53 7.19 -12.51 10.84
CA GLY A 53 7.66 -13.50 9.85
C GLY A 53 6.69 -13.77 8.71
N GLY A 54 5.49 -13.21 8.77
CA GLY A 54 4.48 -13.39 7.74
C GLY A 54 3.22 -12.59 8.04
N ILE A 55 2.25 -12.71 7.14
CA ILE A 55 1.01 -11.91 7.17
C ILE A 55 0.21 -12.17 8.47
N ALA A 56 0.14 -13.42 8.93
CA ALA A 56 -0.57 -13.75 10.16
C ALA A 56 0.05 -13.08 11.39
N GLU A 57 1.38 -13.12 11.51
CA GLU A 57 2.12 -12.45 12.58
C GLU A 57 2.04 -10.92 12.46
N LEU A 58 2.08 -10.38 11.24
CA LEU A 58 1.89 -8.94 10.99
C LEU A 58 0.52 -8.47 11.48
N LYS A 59 -0.54 -9.21 11.14
CA LYS A 59 -1.90 -8.89 11.56
C LYS A 59 -2.05 -8.95 13.07
N GLN A 60 -1.58 -10.04 13.68
CA GLN A 60 -1.61 -10.19 15.14
C GLN A 60 -0.82 -9.07 15.83
N ALA A 61 0.40 -8.78 15.37
CA ALA A 61 1.24 -7.73 15.93
C ALA A 61 0.59 -6.35 15.84
N TYR A 62 -0.13 -6.06 14.75
CA TYR A 62 -0.90 -4.83 14.61
C TYR A 62 -2.11 -4.81 15.56
N GLU A 63 -2.94 -5.85 15.58
CA GLU A 63 -4.11 -5.94 16.46
C GLU A 63 -3.77 -5.82 17.95
N GLU A 64 -2.63 -6.37 18.39
CA GLU A 64 -2.18 -6.27 19.78
C GLU A 64 -1.63 -4.88 20.16
N ASN A 65 -1.30 -4.04 19.18
CA ASN A 65 -0.59 -2.78 19.41
C ASN A 65 -1.27 -1.55 18.77
N ASN A 66 -2.40 -1.69 18.08
CA ASN A 66 -3.02 -0.58 17.34
C ASN A 66 -3.68 0.49 18.23
N GLU A 67 -3.88 0.22 19.52
CA GLU A 67 -4.48 1.17 20.46
C GLU A 67 -3.62 2.43 20.64
N GLU A 68 -4.22 3.59 20.35
CA GLU A 68 -3.59 4.92 20.41
C GLU A 68 -2.32 5.08 19.53
N ILE A 69 -2.19 4.28 18.47
CA ILE A 69 -1.08 4.39 17.52
C ILE A 69 -1.51 5.08 16.24
N LYS A 70 -0.84 6.19 15.93
CA LYS A 70 -1.03 6.92 14.67
C LYS A 70 -0.05 6.50 13.57
N TYR A 71 1.16 6.07 13.94
CA TYR A 71 2.22 5.78 12.98
C TYR A 71 2.75 4.37 13.12
N VAL A 72 2.69 3.63 12.01
CA VAL A 72 3.24 2.28 11.89
C VAL A 72 4.33 2.30 10.83
N VAL A 73 5.49 1.76 11.14
CA VAL A 73 6.64 1.65 10.25
C VAL A 73 6.89 0.17 9.98
N LEU A 74 6.76 -0.25 8.74
CA LEU A 74 7.05 -1.59 8.27
C LEU A 74 8.42 -1.62 7.61
N VAL A 75 9.27 -2.55 8.03
CA VAL A 75 10.62 -2.73 7.51
C VAL A 75 10.74 -4.11 6.87
N ASN A 76 11.01 -4.08 5.57
CA ASN A 76 11.11 -5.21 4.64
C ASN A 76 9.90 -6.14 4.65
N CYS A 77 8.71 -5.57 4.88
CA CYS A 77 7.43 -6.27 4.82
C CYS A 77 6.28 -5.33 4.45
N GLY A 78 5.17 -5.92 4.00
CA GLY A 78 3.92 -5.22 3.75
C GLY A 78 3.81 -4.48 2.42
N GLY A 79 4.89 -4.36 1.65
CA GLY A 79 4.87 -3.66 0.36
C GLY A 79 4.10 -4.41 -0.73
N THR A 80 4.09 -5.75 -0.68
CA THR A 80 3.53 -6.61 -1.74
C THR A 80 2.08 -7.07 -1.47
N ILE A 81 1.43 -6.53 -0.45
CA ILE A 81 0.08 -6.91 -0.02
C ILE A 81 -0.75 -5.65 0.21
N ASP A 82 -2.06 -5.71 0.02
CA ASP A 82 -2.95 -4.61 0.37
C ASP A 82 -3.01 -4.43 1.89
N LEU A 83 -2.31 -3.41 2.41
CA LEU A 83 -2.22 -3.18 3.84
C LEU A 83 -3.53 -2.73 4.45
N VAL A 84 -4.33 -1.96 3.71
CA VAL A 84 -5.59 -1.40 4.19
C VAL A 84 -6.64 -2.51 4.30
N ASP A 85 -6.72 -3.37 3.29
CA ASP A 85 -7.63 -4.53 3.30
C ASP A 85 -7.27 -5.53 4.42
N ILE A 86 -5.99 -5.82 4.62
CA ILE A 86 -5.53 -6.85 5.56
C ILE A 86 -5.63 -6.39 7.02
N LEU A 87 -5.21 -5.14 7.30
CA LEU A 87 -5.07 -4.63 8.67
C LEU A 87 -6.30 -3.85 9.13
N GLN A 88 -7.16 -3.40 8.22
CA GLN A 88 -8.39 -2.62 8.51
C GLN A 88 -8.14 -1.50 9.54
N PRO A 89 -7.20 -0.59 9.25
CA PRO A 89 -6.81 0.49 10.16
C PRO A 89 -7.93 1.52 10.40
N GLU A 90 -7.79 2.31 11.46
CA GLU A 90 -8.53 3.57 11.56
C GLU A 90 -8.04 4.58 10.52
N GLU A 91 -8.91 5.49 10.08
CA GLU A 91 -8.63 6.46 9.01
C GLU A 91 -7.39 7.35 9.29
N GLU A 92 -7.10 7.63 10.56
CA GLU A 92 -5.99 8.49 10.97
C GLU A 92 -4.62 7.78 11.00
N VAL A 93 -4.62 6.45 10.89
CA VAL A 93 -3.39 5.64 10.96
C VAL A 93 -2.63 5.73 9.66
N VAL A 94 -1.32 5.99 9.77
CA VAL A 94 -0.40 6.09 8.65
C VAL A 94 0.63 4.97 8.73
N PHE A 95 0.71 4.20 7.65
CA PHE A 95 1.72 3.17 7.40
C PHE A 95 2.86 3.75 6.58
N PHE A 96 4.08 3.65 7.09
CA PHE A 96 5.31 3.88 6.35
C PHE A 96 5.93 2.55 5.97
N VAL A 97 6.10 2.30 4.68
CA VAL A 97 6.60 1.01 4.16
C VAL A 97 8.00 1.20 3.59
N LEU A 98 8.97 0.57 4.23
CA LEU A 98 10.35 0.44 3.76
C LEU A 98 10.55 -0.99 3.28
N ASP A 99 10.10 -1.31 2.08
CA ASP A 99 10.10 -2.69 1.58
C ASP A 99 10.77 -2.84 0.20
N ALA A 100 11.80 -3.68 0.15
CA ALA A 100 12.52 -4.01 -1.07
C ALA A 100 11.80 -5.10 -1.88
N HIS A 101 10.83 -5.82 -1.31
CA HIS A 101 10.05 -6.81 -2.07
C HIS A 101 9.23 -6.14 -3.17
N LYS A 102 9.20 -6.79 -4.35
CA LYS A 102 8.50 -6.33 -5.56
C LYS A 102 7.76 -7.51 -6.21
N PRO A 103 6.63 -7.27 -6.89
CA PRO A 103 6.01 -5.97 -7.14
C PRO A 103 5.27 -5.42 -5.92
N THR A 104 5.27 -4.10 -5.81
CA THR A 104 4.54 -3.33 -4.80
C THR A 104 3.05 -3.42 -5.11
N ASP A 105 2.23 -3.64 -4.09
CA ASP A 105 0.79 -3.71 -4.25
C ASP A 105 0.23 -2.37 -4.76
N VAL A 106 -0.65 -2.43 -5.76
CA VAL A 106 -1.17 -1.23 -6.43
C VAL A 106 -2.08 -0.41 -5.51
N CYS A 107 -2.81 -1.03 -4.59
CA CYS A 107 -3.63 -0.31 -3.62
C CYS A 107 -2.73 0.51 -2.68
N ASN A 108 -1.58 -0.04 -2.28
CA ASN A 108 -0.59 0.72 -1.51
C ASN A 108 0.00 1.89 -2.30
N VAL A 109 0.30 1.69 -3.59
CA VAL A 109 0.83 2.76 -4.46
C VAL A 109 -0.16 3.90 -4.58
N TYR A 110 -1.42 3.58 -4.87
CA TYR A 110 -2.48 4.56 -5.14
C TYR A 110 -3.28 4.97 -3.90
N SER A 111 -2.92 4.49 -2.71
CA SER A 111 -3.52 4.90 -1.43
C SER A 111 -3.43 6.42 -1.23
N ASP A 112 -4.56 7.02 -0.83
CA ASP A 112 -4.75 8.45 -0.56
C ASP A 112 -4.24 8.87 0.84
N GLY A 113 -2.98 8.53 1.13
CA GLY A 113 -2.24 9.07 2.28
C GLY A 113 -2.07 8.15 3.49
N GLN A 114 -2.90 7.13 3.67
CA GLN A 114 -2.73 6.14 4.74
C GLN A 114 -1.48 5.27 4.52
N VAL A 115 -1.22 4.84 3.28
CA VAL A 115 0.00 4.08 2.96
C VAL A 115 1.02 4.96 2.25
N ARG A 116 2.20 5.08 2.86
CA ARG A 116 3.32 5.91 2.42
C ARG A 116 4.54 5.04 2.16
N LEU A 117 4.85 4.83 0.89
CA LEU A 117 6.00 4.07 0.42
C LEU A 117 7.23 4.97 0.46
N VAL A 118 8.28 4.53 1.16
CA VAL A 118 9.48 5.34 1.42
C VAL A 118 10.43 5.40 0.21
N TYR A 119 10.36 4.41 -0.68
CA TYR A 119 11.21 4.30 -1.85
C TYR A 119 10.42 3.89 -3.08
N LYS A 120 10.67 4.56 -4.21
CA LYS A 120 10.15 4.21 -5.52
C LYS A 120 11.25 3.56 -6.35
N ASP A 121 11.04 2.32 -6.77
CA ASP A 121 11.96 1.67 -7.69
C ASP A 121 11.73 2.18 -9.12
N SER A 122 12.79 2.68 -9.76
CA SER A 122 12.75 3.14 -11.14
C SER A 122 12.57 2.01 -12.16
N GLU A 123 12.90 0.78 -11.77
CA GLU A 123 12.79 -0.40 -12.64
C GLU A 123 11.41 -1.05 -12.56
N GLU A 124 10.59 -0.65 -11.59
CA GLU A 124 9.26 -1.18 -11.38
C GLU A 124 8.23 -0.54 -12.34
N ASN A 125 7.65 -1.37 -13.21
CA ASN A 125 6.64 -0.94 -14.18
C ASN A 125 5.24 -0.99 -13.56
N ILE A 126 4.94 -0.05 -12.66
CA ILE A 126 3.64 0.06 -12.00
C ILE A 126 2.55 0.45 -13.03
N PRO A 127 1.45 -0.31 -13.15
CA PRO A 127 0.32 0.02 -14.01
C PRO A 127 -0.29 1.39 -13.68
N ASN A 128 -0.76 2.14 -14.67
CA ASN A 128 -1.43 3.44 -14.42
C ASN A 128 -2.77 3.24 -13.73
N PHE A 129 -3.18 4.22 -12.92
CA PHE A 129 -4.45 4.23 -12.18
C PHE A 129 -5.66 3.93 -13.08
N ASP A 130 -5.83 4.69 -14.17
CA ASP A 130 -6.99 4.58 -15.08
C ASP A 130 -7.10 3.19 -15.79
N ASP A 131 -6.00 2.45 -15.85
CA ASP A 131 -5.96 1.13 -16.47
C ASP A 131 -6.42 0.01 -15.51
N ILE A 132 -6.43 0.28 -14.19
CA ILE A 132 -6.68 -0.73 -13.15
C ILE A 132 -7.81 -0.37 -12.17
N PHE A 133 -8.13 0.91 -12.03
CA PHE A 133 -9.24 1.44 -11.24
C PHE A 133 -10.23 2.12 -12.17
N ARG A 134 -11.53 1.95 -11.88
CA ARG A 134 -12.62 2.57 -12.60
C ARG A 134 -13.60 3.13 -11.58
N ASP A 135 -13.93 4.40 -11.71
CA ASP A 135 -14.95 5.07 -10.89
C ASP A 135 -16.34 4.63 -11.36
N ASP A 136 -16.70 3.38 -11.06
CA ASP A 136 -18.00 2.82 -11.43
C ASP A 136 -19.14 3.25 -10.47
N GLU A 137 -18.85 4.07 -9.44
CA GLU A 137 -19.85 4.54 -8.46
C GLU A 137 -20.86 5.55 -9.04
N GLU A 138 -20.61 6.14 -10.22
CA GLU A 138 -21.55 7.07 -10.87
C GLU A 138 -22.53 6.40 -11.86
N GLU A 139 -22.48 5.08 -12.05
CA GLU A 139 -23.18 4.42 -13.18
C GLU A 139 -24.36 3.50 -12.83
N GLU A 140 -24.88 3.50 -11.59
CA GLU A 140 -26.07 2.71 -11.22
C GLU A 140 -27.42 3.46 -11.39
N ASP A 141 -27.43 4.76 -11.64
CA ASP A 141 -28.66 5.59 -11.58
C ASP A 141 -29.00 6.43 -12.83
N GLU A 142 -28.53 6.05 -14.04
CA GLU A 142 -29.13 6.60 -15.26
C GLU A 142 -30.08 5.59 -15.92
N GLU A 143 -31.39 5.81 -15.70
CA GLU A 143 -32.47 5.16 -16.44
C GLU A 143 -32.23 5.29 -17.95
N THR A 144 -31.56 4.29 -18.54
CA THR A 144 -31.39 4.19 -19.99
C THR A 144 -32.78 4.14 -20.64
N GLY A 145 -33.09 5.15 -21.45
CA GLY A 145 -34.40 5.36 -22.04
C GLY A 145 -35.06 4.10 -22.62
N SER A 146 -36.36 3.96 -22.37
CA SER A 146 -37.21 2.89 -22.90
C SER A 146 -37.18 2.84 -24.43
N GLY A 147 -36.48 1.87 -25.01
CA GLY A 147 -36.41 1.69 -26.46
C GLY A 147 -35.26 0.80 -26.94
N ARG A 148 -35.23 0.55 -28.25
CA ARG A 148 -34.17 -0.22 -28.92
C ARG A 148 -32.79 0.44 -28.77
N GLU A 149 -32.75 1.77 -28.76
CA GLU A 149 -31.55 2.59 -28.58
C GLU A 149 -30.96 2.45 -27.17
N GLY A 150 -31.79 2.42 -26.12
CA GLY A 150 -31.35 2.15 -24.75
C GLY A 150 -30.78 0.74 -24.58
N LEU A 151 -31.39 -0.24 -25.25
CA LEU A 151 -30.88 -1.62 -25.27
C LEU A 151 -29.53 -1.73 -25.98
N GLU A 152 -29.36 -1.03 -27.11
CA GLU A 152 -28.09 -0.98 -27.86
C GLU A 152 -26.97 -0.30 -27.04
N ALA A 153 -27.27 0.82 -26.37
CA ALA A 153 -26.32 1.51 -25.49
C ALA A 153 -25.90 0.65 -24.28
N MET A 154 -26.85 -0.05 -23.65
CA MET A 154 -26.56 -0.97 -22.55
C MET A 154 -25.64 -2.13 -22.97
N VAL A 155 -25.82 -2.63 -24.20
CA VAL A 155 -24.98 -3.71 -24.76
C VAL A 155 -23.57 -3.22 -25.04
N GLU A 156 -23.39 -2.02 -25.62
CA GLU A 156 -22.07 -1.47 -25.89
C GLU A 156 -21.30 -1.18 -24.60
N LYS A 157 -21.95 -0.56 -23.60
CA LYS A 157 -21.37 -0.32 -22.27
C LYS A 157 -20.90 -1.63 -21.61
N ARG A 158 -21.71 -2.70 -21.72
CA ARG A 158 -21.31 -4.04 -21.24
C ARG A 158 -20.09 -4.59 -21.99
N ARG A 159 -19.99 -4.34 -23.29
CA ARG A 159 -18.87 -4.79 -24.11
C ARG A 159 -17.59 -4.04 -23.77
N GLU A 160 -17.68 -2.73 -23.60
CA GLU A 160 -16.57 -1.88 -23.17
C GLU A 160 -16.06 -2.28 -21.80
N ARG A 161 -16.95 -2.50 -20.83
CA ARG A 161 -16.61 -3.00 -19.49
C ARG A 161 -15.85 -4.33 -19.55
N ARG A 162 -16.35 -5.31 -20.31
CA ARG A 162 -15.66 -6.61 -20.47
C ARG A 162 -14.29 -6.45 -21.10
N ALA A 163 -14.18 -5.63 -22.15
CA ALA A 163 -12.90 -5.38 -22.80
C ALA A 163 -11.91 -4.67 -21.86
N TRP A 164 -12.39 -3.80 -20.97
CA TRP A 164 -11.57 -3.18 -19.92
C TRP A 164 -11.14 -4.21 -18.87
N GLU A 165 -12.06 -5.03 -18.36
CA GLU A 165 -11.76 -6.09 -17.39
C GLU A 165 -10.71 -7.08 -17.94
N GLU A 166 -10.80 -7.47 -19.21
CA GLU A 166 -9.81 -8.31 -19.89
C GLU A 166 -8.43 -7.64 -19.99
N ARG A 167 -8.38 -6.35 -20.35
CA ARG A 167 -7.13 -5.57 -20.39
C ARG A 167 -6.52 -5.45 -19.00
N ARG A 168 -7.31 -5.07 -18.00
CA ARG A 168 -6.89 -4.97 -16.60
C ARG A 168 -6.34 -6.30 -16.09
N ASN A 169 -7.03 -7.41 -16.34
CA ASN A 169 -6.58 -8.72 -15.88
C ASN A 169 -5.25 -9.13 -16.53
N THR A 170 -5.08 -8.83 -17.82
CA THR A 170 -3.81 -9.08 -18.53
C THR A 170 -2.68 -8.21 -17.96
N LEU A 171 -2.96 -6.92 -17.71
CA LEU A 171 -2.01 -5.97 -17.16
C LEU A 171 -1.56 -6.36 -15.75
N MET A 172 -2.52 -6.63 -14.87
CA MET A 172 -2.26 -7.08 -13.50
C MET A 172 -1.53 -8.42 -13.48
N PHE A 173 -1.90 -9.38 -14.35
CA PHE A 173 -1.18 -10.64 -14.47
C PHE A 173 0.29 -10.43 -14.83
N ASN A 174 0.58 -9.58 -15.82
CA ASN A 174 1.96 -9.29 -16.22
C ASN A 174 2.74 -8.59 -15.11
N TYR A 175 2.10 -7.66 -14.40
CA TYR A 175 2.72 -6.94 -13.28
C TYR A 175 3.06 -7.87 -12.11
N THR A 176 2.14 -8.76 -11.74
CA THR A 176 2.31 -9.70 -10.62
C THR A 176 2.97 -11.01 -11.01
N GLN A 177 3.44 -11.16 -12.25
CA GLN A 177 3.94 -12.43 -12.77
C GLN A 177 5.24 -12.87 -12.08
N PHE A 178 6.12 -11.92 -11.77
CA PHE A 178 7.45 -12.18 -11.25
C PHE A 178 7.71 -11.38 -9.97
N SER A 179 8.07 -12.08 -8.91
CA SER A 179 8.55 -11.46 -7.68
C SER A 179 10.06 -11.30 -7.70
N TYR A 180 10.55 -10.18 -7.20
CA TYR A 180 11.97 -9.88 -7.08
C TYR A 180 12.23 -8.93 -5.90
N TYR A 181 13.50 -8.59 -5.68
CA TYR A 181 13.92 -7.58 -4.71
C TYR A 181 14.48 -6.38 -5.44
N GLY A 182 13.99 -5.19 -5.10
CA GLY A 182 14.55 -3.92 -5.52
C GLY A 182 15.85 -3.59 -4.79
N LYS A 183 16.23 -2.31 -4.84
CA LYS A 183 17.45 -1.85 -4.16
C LYS A 183 17.28 -1.83 -2.63
N PRO A 184 18.35 -2.17 -1.88
CA PRO A 184 18.42 -1.91 -0.45
C PRO A 184 18.55 -0.42 -0.15
#